data_AF-A0A932D5G9-F1
#
_entry.id   AF-A0A932D5G9-F1
#
_cell.length_a   1.000
_cell.length_b   1.000
_cell.length_c   1.000
_cell.angle_alpha   90.00
_cell.angle_beta   90.00
_cell.angle_gamma   90.00
#
_symmetry.space_group_name_H-M   'P 1'
#
loop_
_entity.id
_entity.type
_entity.pdbx_description
1 polymer ?
#
loop_
_entity_poly.entity_id
_entity_poly.type
_entity_poly.pdbx_seq_one_letter_code
_entity_poly.pdbx_strand_id
1 'polypeptide(L)' 'MSVIDELEMTVLALPVEQRVTLAESLLSSLPQASEVWSEAEEMAEVERREREIESGQVLPLPEAEFWRRVEAGRRR' A
#
# COMPACT_ATOMS: atom_id res chain seq x y z
N MET A 1 11.16 18.85 20.58
CA MET A 1 11.43 18.41 19.20
C MET A 1 11.91 16.98 19.31
N SER A 2 11.26 16.05 18.61
CA SER A 2 11.61 14.63 18.62
C SER A 2 12.81 14.37 17.70
N VAL A 3 13.47 13.23 17.90
CA VAL A 3 14.54 12.78 16.98
C VAL A 3 13.99 12.59 15.56
N ILE A 4 12.71 12.21 15.42
CA ILE A 4 12.06 12.08 14.11
C ILE A 4 11.86 13.44 13.46
N ASP A 5 11.47 14.46 14.24
CA ASP A 5 11.26 15.82 13.72
C ASP A 5 12.58 16.40 13.16
N GLU A 6 13.69 16.16 13.85
CA GLU A 6 15.03 16.59 13.43
C GLU A 6 15.51 15.88 12.16
N LEU A 7 15.24 14.58 12.04
CA LEU A 7 15.54 13.81 10.84
C LEU A 7 14.69 14.25 9.65
N GLU A 8 13.40 14.49 9.85
CA GLU A 8 12.49 14.99 8.81
C GLU A 8 12.97 16.33 8.26
N MET A 9 13.29 17.28 9.15
CA MET A 9 13.85 18.58 8.74
C MET A 9 15.14 18.43 7.93
N THR A 10 16.02 17.51 8.35
CA THR A 10 17.29 17.25 7.66
C THR A 10 17.06 16.66 6.27
N VAL A 11 16.14 15.70 6.14
CA VAL A 11 15.80 15.07 4.87
C VAL A 11 15.14 16.05 3.91
N LEU A 12 14.24 16.91 4.41
CA LEU A 12 13.56 17.91 3.59
C LEU A 12 14.52 18.99 3.04
N ALA A 13 15.66 19.22 3.70
CA ALA A 13 16.68 20.15 3.23
C ALA A 13 17.56 19.59 2.09
N LEU A 14 17.52 18.28 1.80
CA LEU A 14 18.31 17.66 0.73
C LEU A 14 17.77 18.03 -0.67
N PRO A 15 18.60 17.98 -1.73
CA PRO A 15 18.14 18.03 -3.12
C PRO A 15 17.09 16.97 -3.44
N VAL A 16 16.21 17.26 -4.41
CA VAL A 16 15.08 16.39 -4.79
C VAL A 16 15.56 14.98 -5.12
N GLU A 17 16.64 14.85 -5.87
CA GLU A 17 17.20 13.58 -6.32
C GLU A 17 17.63 12.71 -5.13
N GLN A 18 18.24 13.32 -4.12
CA GLN A 18 18.68 12.61 -2.91
C GLN A 18 17.50 12.19 -2.03
N ARG A 19 16.45 13.02 -1.97
CA ARG A 19 15.20 12.65 -1.26
C ARG A 19 14.52 11.46 -1.94
N VAL A 20 14.51 11.41 -3.27
CA VAL A 20 13.97 10.27 -4.02
C VAL A 20 14.74 8.99 -3.69
N THR A 21 16.08 9.01 -3.80
CA THR A 21 16.91 7.84 -3.46
C THR A 21 16.72 7.37 -2.01
N LEU A 22 16.62 8.30 -1.06
CA LEU A 22 16.38 7.96 0.33
C LEU A 22 14.99 7.36 0.54
N ALA A 23 13.95 7.93 -0.09
CA ALA A 23 12.60 7.40 -0.02
C ALA A 23 12.52 5.97 -0.58
N GLU A 24 13.15 5.69 -1.73
CA GLU A 24 13.23 4.34 -2.31
C GLU A 24 13.92 3.35 -1.36
N SER A 25 15.02 3.77 -0.74
CA SER A 25 15.78 2.94 0.21
C SER A 25 14.95 2.62 1.45
N LEU A 26 14.26 3.63 2.01
CA LEU A 26 13.39 3.47 3.18
C LEU A 26 12.23 2.53 2.86
N LEU A 27 11.53 2.75 1.74
CA LEU A 27 10.44 1.87 1.29
C LEU A 27 10.90 0.42 1.08
N SER A 28 12.10 0.24 0.51
CA SER A 28 12.66 -1.09 0.26
C SER A 28 13.17 -1.78 1.54
N SER A 29 13.47 -1.01 2.59
CA SER A 29 13.91 -1.53 3.89
C SER A 29 12.76 -2.00 4.78
N LEU A 30 11.55 -1.55 4.49
CA LEU A 30 10.37 -2.08 5.17
C LEU A 30 10.32 -3.59 4.90
N PRO A 31 9.95 -4.41 5.89
CA PRO A 31 9.64 -5.80 5.60
C PRO A 31 8.67 -5.78 4.41
N GLN A 32 8.86 -6.68 3.44
CA GLN A 32 7.75 -6.98 2.53
C GLN A 32 6.54 -7.12 3.42
N ALA A 33 5.47 -6.37 3.14
CA ALA A 33 4.23 -6.56 3.84
C ALA A 33 3.94 -8.05 3.68
N SER A 34 4.30 -8.83 4.70
CA SER A 34 3.94 -10.21 4.75
C SER A 34 2.47 -10.08 5.02
N GLU A 35 1.68 -10.15 3.96
CA GLU A 35 0.25 -10.40 4.03
C GLU A 35 0.00 -11.80 4.61
N VAL A 36 0.85 -12.27 5.53
CA VAL A 36 0.48 -13.30 6.50
C VAL A 36 -0.32 -12.55 7.56
N TRP A 37 -1.48 -12.08 7.14
CA TRP A 37 -2.54 -11.71 8.06
C TRP A 37 -2.92 -12.97 8.83
N SER A 38 -3.23 -12.81 10.10
CA SER A 38 -3.97 -13.85 10.79
C SER A 38 -5.34 -14.02 10.11
N GLU A 39 -5.93 -15.20 10.22
CA GLU A 39 -7.29 -15.47 9.71
C GLU A 39 -8.30 -14.43 10.25
N ALA A 40 -8.12 -13.97 11.49
CA ALA A 40 -8.96 -12.93 12.09
C ALA A 40 -8.81 -11.56 11.40
N GLU A 41 -7.59 -11.18 11.04
CA GLU A 41 -7.32 -9.92 10.31
C GLU A 41 -7.84 -10.00 8.87
N GLU A 42 -7.73 -11.15 8.23
CA GLU A 42 -8.30 -11.39 6.90
C GLU A 42 -9.83 -11.29 6.91
N MET A 43 -10.49 -11.97 7.86
CA MET A 43 -11.94 -11.88 8.00
C MET A 43 -12.42 -10.45 8.33
N ALA A 44 -11.69 -9.73 9.19
CA ALA A 44 -12.03 -8.36 9.53
C ALA A 44 -11.92 -7.41 8.31
N GLU A 45 -10.93 -7.61 7.44
CA GLU A 45 -10.81 -6.85 6.21
C GLU A 45 -11.95 -7.20 5.23
N VAL A 46 -12.30 -8.48 5.07
CA VAL A 46 -13.42 -8.90 4.22
C VAL A 46 -14.72 -8.20 4.66
N GLU A 47 -15.06 -8.26 5.94
CA GLU A 47 -16.26 -7.59 6.48
C GLU A 47 -16.21 -6.06 6.31
N ARG A 48 -15.02 -5.45 6.41
CA ARG A 48 -14.86 -4.01 6.15
C ARG A 48 -15.14 -3.69 4.68
N ARG A 49 -14.57 -4.47 3.75
CA ARG A 49 -14.73 -4.27 2.30
C ARG A 49 -16.16 -4.50 1.83
N GLU A 50 -16.84 -5.51 2.36
CA GLU A 50 -18.26 -5.74 2.07
C GLU A 50 -19.10 -4.52 2.46
N ARG A 51 -18.92 -3.98 3.67
CA ARG A 51 -19.62 -2.77 4.10
C ARG A 51 -19.33 -1.55 3.22
N GLU A 52 -18.08 -1.37 2.77
CA GLU A 52 -17.72 -0.29 1.84
C GLU A 52 -18.43 -0.42 0.49
N ILE A 53 -18.59 -1.64 -0.01
CA ILE A 53 -19.30 -1.93 -1.26
C ILE A 53 -20.81 -1.71 -1.10
N GLU A 54 -21.40 -2.27 -0.05
CA GLU A 54 -22.84 -2.16 0.23
C GLU A 54 -23.29 -0.73 0.50
N SER A 55 -22.44 0.07 1.18
CA SER A 55 -22.70 1.49 1.41
C SER A 55 -22.47 2.36 0.16
N GLY A 56 -21.89 1.82 -0.91
CA GLY A 56 -21.53 2.55 -2.11
C GLY A 56 -20.32 3.48 -1.95
N GLN A 57 -19.59 3.40 -0.83
CA GLN A 57 -18.32 4.10 -0.64
C GLN A 57 -17.27 3.63 -1.65
N VAL A 58 -17.33 2.36 -2.04
CA VAL A 58 -16.44 1.74 -3.03
C VAL A 58 -17.27 1.03 -4.08
N LEU A 59 -16.89 1.17 -5.36
CA LEU A 59 -17.50 0.42 -6.45
C LEU A 59 -16.79 -0.92 -6.64
N PRO A 60 -17.52 -2.04 -6.75
CA PRO A 60 -16.93 -3.34 -7.02
C PRO A 60 -16.31 -3.35 -8.42
N LEU A 61 -15.20 -4.09 -8.58
CA LEU A 61 -14.57 -4.27 -9.89
C LEU A 61 -15.46 -5.16 -10.77
N PRO A 62 -15.81 -4.73 -12.00
CA PRO A 62 -16.56 -5.57 -12.91
C PRO A 62 -15.78 -6.86 -13.23
N GLU A 63 -16.49 -7.99 -13.26
CA GLU A 63 -15.88 -9.31 -13.46
C GLU A 63 -15.00 -9.39 -14.72
N ALA A 64 -15.48 -8.83 -15.84
CA ALA A 64 -14.72 -8.81 -17.09
C ALA A 64 -13.39 -8.07 -16.95
N GLU A 65 -13.37 -6.99 -16.17
CA GLU A 65 -12.17 -6.23 -15.90
C GLU A 65 -11.22 -6.98 -14.96
N PHE A 66 -11.76 -7.64 -13.94
CA PHE A 66 -10.99 -8.51 -13.04
C PHE A 66 -10.22 -9.57 -13.84
N TRP A 67 -10.90 -10.36 -14.66
CA TRP A 67 -10.25 -11.43 -15.44
C TRP A 67 -9.24 -10.89 -16.44
N ARG A 68 -9.52 -9.75 -17.07
CA ARG A 68 -8.57 -9.08 -17.96
C ARG A 68 -7.25 -8.75 -17.24
N ARG A 69 -7.31 -8.26 -16.00
CA ARG A 69 -6.13 -7.92 -15.19
C ARG A 69 -5.35 -9.17 -14.76
N VAL A 70 -6.06 -10.21 -14.32
CA VAL A 70 -5.45 -11.51 -13.93
C VAL A 70 -4.67 -12.10 -15.10
N GLU A 71 -5.28 -12.15 -16.29
CA GLU A 71 -4.66 -12.71 -17.49
C GLU A 71 -3.45 -11.87 -17.96
N ALA A 72 -3.54 -10.54 -17.87
CA ALA A 72 -2.40 -9.68 -18.17
C ALA A 72 -1.23 -9.85 -17.17
N GLY A 73 -1.51 -10.23 -15.93
CA GLY A 73 -0.50 -10.55 -14.91
C GLY A 73 0.23 -11.85 -15.19
N ARG A 74 -0.47 -12.89 -15.67
CA ARG A 74 0.12 -14.21 -15.98
C ARG A 74 1.10 -14.21 -17.15
N ARG A 75 1.06 -13.18 -18.00
CA ARG A 75 1.92 -13.05 -19.19
C ARG A 75 3.22 -12.29 -18.91
N ARG A 76 3.49 -11.91 -17.65
CA ARG A 76 4.70 -11.21 -17.24
C ARG A 76 5.70 -12.15 -16.60
#